data_AF-A0A950WP51-F1
#
_entry.id   AF-A0A950WP51-F1
#
_cell.length_a   1.000
_cell.length_b   1.000
_cell.length_c   1.000
_cell.angle_alpha   90.00
_cell.angle_beta   90.00
_cell.angle_gamma   90.00
#
_symmetry.space_group_name_H-M   'P 1'
#
loop_
_entity.id
_entity.type
_entity.pdbx_description
1 polymer ?
#
loop_
_entity_poly.entity_id
_entity_poly.type
_entity_poly.pdbx_seq_one_letter_code
_entity_poly.pdbx_strand_id
1 'polypeptide(L)'
;MANITERLVDVLKGTMEINLRYTATVVSMATGYVSELGDMIRERAQRGGAAAAQASPRRAPILLVGHLNEEPSGAFALNNSSDRELSASLIVQGEIDPRTTELIPATVKLAPGASVFVRLKVKMTNALMENRDYRVAVLASGLPGQAVEYVVRRLPAAS
;
A
#
# COMPACT_ATOMS: atom_id res chain seq x y z
N MET A 1 33.39 32.20 40.08
CA MET A 1 32.81 32.22 38.72
C MET A 1 32.86 30.80 38.18
N ALA A 2 31.75 30.04 38.27
CA ALA A 2 31.72 28.65 37.84
C ALA A 2 31.64 28.58 36.31
N ASN A 3 32.50 27.76 35.71
CA ASN A 3 32.81 27.72 34.28
C ASN A 3 31.61 27.26 33.44
N ILE A 4 31.27 28.07 32.44
CA ILE A 4 30.20 27.84 31.45
C ILE A 4 30.36 26.47 30.74
N THR A 5 31.59 25.96 30.65
CA THR A 5 31.95 24.69 30.03
C THR A 5 31.41 23.46 30.79
N GLU A 6 31.35 23.50 32.13
CA GLU A 6 30.83 22.37 32.92
C GLU A 6 29.31 22.23 32.78
N ARG A 7 28.59 23.36 32.74
CA ARG A 7 27.14 23.38 32.52
C ARG A 7 26.74 22.88 31.13
N LEU A 8 27.56 23.13 30.11
CA LEU A 8 27.26 22.67 28.75
C LEU A 8 27.41 21.15 28.60
N VAL A 9 28.39 20.56 29.29
CA VAL A 9 28.62 19.11 29.30
C VAL A 9 27.51 18.37 30.04
N ASP A 10 26.99 18.93 31.14
CA ASP A 10 25.86 18.32 31.86
C ASP A 10 24.55 18.37 31.07
N VAL A 11 24.29 19.44 30.32
CA VAL A 11 23.12 19.54 29.43
C VAL A 11 23.25 18.56 28.26
N LEU A 12 24.44 18.41 27.67
CA LEU A 12 24.67 17.44 26.60
C LEU A 12 24.52 15.99 27.08
N LYS A 13 25.02 15.67 28.28
CA LYS A 13 24.83 14.35 28.91
C LYS A 13 23.36 14.07 29.22
N GLY A 14 22.64 15.04 29.79
CA GLY A 14 21.20 14.91 30.07
C GLY A 14 20.36 14.71 28.80
N THR A 15 20.72 15.37 27.70
CA THR A 15 20.00 15.24 26.42
C THR A 15 20.30 13.90 25.71
N MET A 16 21.51 13.38 25.83
CA MET A 16 21.86 12.03 25.35
C MET A 16 21.17 10.92 26.15
N GLU A 17 21.09 11.04 27.48
CA GLU A 17 20.35 10.06 28.31
C GLU A 17 18.86 10.02 27.98
N ILE A 18 18.25 11.17 27.67
CA ILE A 18 16.84 11.24 27.28
C ILE A 18 16.61 10.57 25.91
N ASN A 19 17.51 10.78 24.95
CA ASN A 19 17.39 10.15 23.61
C ASN A 19 17.58 8.63 23.64
N LEU A 20 18.50 8.14 24.50
CA LEU A 20 18.71 6.69 24.72
C LEU A 20 17.51 6.04 25.44
N ARG A 21 16.89 6.72 26.41
CA ARG A 21 15.68 6.22 27.06
C ARG A 21 14.49 6.19 26.09
N TYR A 22 14.37 7.18 25.20
CA TYR A 22 13.28 7.20 24.22
C TYR A 22 13.41 6.07 23.20
N THR A 23 14.62 5.82 22.68
CA THR A 23 14.87 4.68 21.77
C THR A 23 14.71 3.34 22.47
N ALA A 24 15.13 3.21 23.74
CA ALA A 24 14.88 1.99 24.52
C ALA A 24 13.38 1.74 24.75
N THR A 25 12.57 2.79 24.92
CA THR A 25 11.12 2.68 25.11
C THR A 25 10.39 2.35 23.81
N VAL A 26 10.83 2.90 22.68
CA VAL A 26 10.26 2.55 21.36
C VAL A 26 10.64 1.12 20.97
N VAL A 27 11.87 0.69 21.26
CA VAL A 27 12.30 -0.69 21.03
C VAL A 27 11.57 -1.66 21.95
N SER A 28 11.37 -1.33 23.24
CA SER A 28 10.63 -2.20 24.16
C SER A 28 9.14 -2.29 23.83
N MET A 29 8.53 -1.20 23.35
CA MET A 29 7.18 -1.24 22.81
C MET A 29 7.11 -2.07 21.53
N ALA A 30 8.09 -1.94 20.63
CA ALA A 30 8.16 -2.73 19.40
C ALA A 30 8.35 -4.23 19.67
N THR A 31 9.18 -4.62 20.65
CA THR A 31 9.29 -6.03 21.08
C THR A 31 8.04 -6.53 21.76
N GLY A 32 7.34 -5.69 22.54
CA GLY A 32 6.03 -6.02 23.11
C GLY A 32 4.99 -6.35 22.04
N TYR A 33 4.86 -5.51 21.00
CA TYR A 33 3.95 -5.77 19.88
C TYR A 33 4.30 -7.04 19.10
N VAL A 34 5.60 -7.34 18.92
CA VAL A 34 6.04 -8.57 18.23
C VAL A 34 5.77 -9.81 19.08
N SER A 35 5.93 -9.75 20.40
CA SER A 35 5.64 -10.89 21.27
C SER A 35 4.15 -11.15 21.40
N GLU A 36 3.32 -10.11 21.55
CA GLU A 36 1.85 -10.25 21.57
C GLU A 36 1.31 -10.80 20.24
N LEU A 37 1.88 -10.39 19.10
CA LEU A 37 1.55 -10.97 17.80
C LEU A 37 1.99 -12.44 17.72
N GLY A 38 3.18 -12.76 18.24
CA GLY A 38 3.71 -14.12 18.28
C GLY A 38 2.86 -15.06 19.15
N ASP A 39 2.42 -14.58 20.32
CA ASP A 39 1.59 -15.35 21.25
C ASP A 39 0.16 -15.49 20.73
N MET A 40 -0.43 -14.47 20.10
CA MET A 40 -1.72 -14.61 19.40
C MET A 40 -1.66 -15.60 18.23
N ILE A 41 -0.57 -15.61 17.45
CA ILE A 41 -0.38 -16.57 16.36
C ILE A 41 -0.20 -17.98 16.92
N ARG A 42 0.56 -18.14 17.99
CA ARG A 42 0.82 -19.43 18.63
C ARG A 42 -0.43 -19.99 19.32
N GLU A 43 -1.21 -19.13 19.97
CA GLU A 43 -2.47 -19.47 20.60
C GLU A 43 -3.56 -19.82 19.57
N ARG A 44 -3.57 -19.15 18.42
CA ARG A 44 -4.42 -19.51 17.26
C ARG A 44 -4.00 -20.83 16.62
N ALA A 45 -2.70 -21.15 16.59
CA ALA A 45 -2.19 -22.42 16.09
C ALA A 45 -2.49 -23.60 17.04
N GLN A 46 -2.60 -23.34 18.35
CA GLN A 46 -2.85 -24.38 19.35
C GLN A 46 -4.34 -24.68 19.59
N ARG A 47 -5.25 -23.73 19.32
CA ARG A 47 -6.70 -23.91 19.59
C ARG A 47 -7.56 -24.37 18.40
N GLY A 48 -7.01 -24.56 17.20
CA GLY A 48 -7.83 -24.89 16.03
C GLY A 48 -7.09 -25.73 15.00
N GLY A 49 -7.39 -27.02 14.98
CA GLY A 49 -6.93 -27.92 13.93
C GLY A 49 -7.29 -27.39 12.54
N ALA A 50 -6.31 -27.47 11.63
CA ALA A 50 -6.48 -27.58 10.19
C ALA A 50 -7.66 -26.83 9.52
N ALA A 51 -7.90 -25.57 9.89
CA ALA A 51 -8.45 -24.63 8.93
C ALA A 51 -7.24 -24.02 8.24
N ALA A 52 -6.88 -24.57 7.07
CA ALA A 52 -5.98 -23.90 6.15
C ALA A 52 -6.39 -22.43 6.15
N ALA A 53 -5.46 -21.54 6.53
CA ALA A 53 -5.63 -20.13 6.25
C ALA A 53 -5.84 -20.07 4.73
N GLN A 54 -7.10 -20.00 4.31
CA GLN A 54 -7.45 -19.67 2.95
C GLN A 54 -6.86 -18.29 2.76
N ALA A 55 -5.63 -18.26 2.26
CA ALA A 55 -5.08 -17.07 1.65
C ALA A 55 -6.15 -16.63 0.67
N SER A 56 -6.83 -15.51 0.98
CA SER A 56 -7.85 -14.95 0.11
C SER A 56 -7.32 -15.01 -1.31
N PRO A 57 -8.06 -15.60 -2.27
CA PRO A 57 -7.53 -15.82 -3.61
C PRO A 57 -7.04 -14.48 -4.14
N ARG A 58 -5.71 -14.36 -4.32
CA ARG A 58 -5.10 -13.17 -4.92
C ARG A 58 -5.75 -13.02 -6.29
N ARG A 59 -6.50 -11.94 -6.49
CA ARG A 59 -7.11 -11.67 -7.80
C ARG A 59 -6.00 -11.56 -8.81
N ALA A 60 -6.16 -12.23 -9.96
CA ALA A 60 -5.24 -12.06 -11.07
C ALA A 60 -5.16 -10.58 -11.45
N PRO A 61 -3.96 -10.09 -11.83
CA PRO A 61 -3.80 -8.69 -12.21
C PRO A 61 -4.59 -8.37 -13.48
N ILE A 62 -5.08 -7.13 -13.57
CA ILE A 62 -5.74 -6.65 -14.79
C ILE A 62 -4.67 -6.45 -15.87
N LEU A 63 -4.87 -7.03 -17.05
CA LEU A 63 -3.95 -6.84 -18.17
C LEU A 63 -4.46 -5.71 -19.07
N LEU A 64 -3.64 -4.68 -19.26
CA LEU A 64 -3.89 -3.57 -20.16
C LEU A 64 -2.84 -3.58 -21.26
N VAL A 65 -3.28 -3.97 -22.46
CA VAL A 65 -2.43 -4.17 -23.63
C VAL A 65 -2.94 -3.28 -24.76
N GLY A 66 -2.05 -2.59 -25.45
CA GLY A 66 -2.40 -1.71 -26.56
C GLY A 66 -1.19 -1.23 -27.35
N HIS A 67 -1.43 -0.66 -28.51
CA HIS A 67 -0.43 -0.03 -29.37
C HIS A 67 -0.12 1.40 -28.91
N LEU A 68 0.92 1.99 -29.50
CA LEU A 68 1.27 3.40 -29.24
C LEU A 68 0.07 4.33 -29.51
N ASN A 69 -0.14 5.30 -28.61
CA ASN A 69 -1.25 6.25 -28.61
C ASN A 69 -2.64 5.67 -28.34
N GLU A 70 -2.76 4.37 -28.08
CA GLU A 70 -4.01 3.80 -27.60
C GLU A 70 -4.22 4.04 -26.09
N GLU A 71 -5.47 3.89 -25.66
CA GLU A 71 -5.89 4.02 -24.26
C GLU A 71 -6.68 2.76 -23.85
N PRO A 72 -5.99 1.61 -23.62
CA PRO A 72 -6.65 0.43 -23.08
C PRO A 72 -7.27 0.73 -21.71
N SER A 73 -8.43 0.13 -21.48
CA SER A 73 -9.18 0.33 -20.25
C SER A 73 -9.59 -0.99 -19.61
N GLY A 74 -9.64 -0.98 -18.28
CA GLY A 74 -10.16 -2.05 -17.44
C GLY A 74 -11.05 -1.49 -16.35
N ALA A 75 -11.59 -2.36 -15.50
CA ALA A 75 -12.37 -1.96 -14.35
C ALA A 75 -12.15 -2.92 -13.18
N PHE A 76 -12.30 -2.41 -11.97
CA PHE A 76 -12.30 -3.21 -10.75
C PHE A 76 -13.37 -2.71 -9.79
N ALA A 77 -13.78 -3.60 -8.88
CA ALA A 77 -14.69 -3.26 -7.81
C ALA A 77 -13.92 -2.98 -6.52
N LEU A 78 -14.31 -1.90 -5.83
CA LEU A 78 -13.95 -1.64 -4.45
C LEU A 78 -15.17 -1.90 -3.57
N ASN A 79 -14.96 -2.53 -2.43
CA ASN A 79 -16.03 -2.91 -1.51
C ASN A 79 -15.70 -2.47 -0.09
N ASN A 80 -16.66 -1.86 0.60
CA ASN A 80 -16.50 -1.54 2.01
C ASN A 80 -17.06 -2.70 2.86
N SER A 81 -16.18 -3.55 3.36
CA SER A 81 -16.54 -4.65 4.27
C SER A 81 -16.60 -4.25 5.74
N SER A 82 -16.41 -2.96 6.06
CA SER A 82 -16.53 -2.46 7.43
C SER A 82 -17.98 -2.09 7.76
N ASP A 83 -18.24 -1.88 9.04
CA ASP A 83 -19.51 -1.44 9.62
C ASP A 83 -19.69 0.10 9.58
N ARG A 84 -18.69 0.84 9.10
CA ARG A 84 -18.69 2.31 9.04
C ARG A 84 -18.51 2.82 7.61
N GLU A 85 -18.92 4.06 7.39
CA GLU A 85 -18.67 4.73 6.11
C GLU A 85 -17.17 5.01 5.94
N LEU A 86 -16.64 4.73 4.74
CA LEU A 86 -15.24 4.95 4.40
C LEU A 86 -15.13 5.86 3.19
N SER A 87 -14.19 6.80 3.26
CA SER A 87 -13.78 7.64 2.13
C SER A 87 -12.41 7.17 1.67
N ALA A 88 -12.23 7.01 0.36
CA ALA A 88 -10.99 6.56 -0.20
C ALA A 88 -10.53 7.36 -1.41
N SER A 89 -9.25 7.70 -1.43
CA SER A 89 -8.58 8.27 -2.60
C SER A 89 -7.66 7.23 -3.21
N LEU A 90 -7.78 7.06 -4.53
CA LEU A 90 -7.05 6.05 -5.28
C LEU A 90 -5.72 6.62 -5.77
N ILE A 91 -4.65 5.90 -5.50
CA ILE A 91 -3.28 6.30 -5.80
C ILE A 91 -2.64 5.21 -6.65
N VAL A 92 -2.00 5.60 -7.74
CA VAL A 92 -1.25 4.69 -8.60
C VAL A 92 0.20 4.60 -8.12
N GLN A 93 0.70 3.39 -7.92
CA GLN A 93 2.08 3.12 -7.54
C GLN A 93 2.67 2.04 -8.44
N GLY A 94 3.86 2.25 -9.00
CA GLY A 94 4.55 1.23 -9.79
C GLY A 94 5.62 1.80 -10.70
N GLU A 95 5.94 1.03 -11.74
CA GLU A 95 7.05 1.33 -12.67
C GLU A 95 6.72 2.33 -13.78
N ILE A 96 5.46 2.80 -13.87
CA ILE A 96 5.02 3.78 -14.86
C ILE A 96 4.75 5.13 -14.21
N ASP A 97 4.80 6.21 -15.00
CA ASP A 97 4.35 7.53 -14.55
C ASP A 97 2.86 7.47 -14.18
N PRO A 98 2.48 7.76 -12.91
CA PRO A 98 1.09 7.78 -12.48
C PRO A 98 0.17 8.65 -13.35
N ARG A 99 0.69 9.71 -13.99
CA ARG A 99 -0.08 10.61 -14.86
C ARG A 99 -0.54 9.97 -16.16
N THR A 100 0.06 8.85 -16.55
CA THR A 100 -0.39 8.07 -17.71
C THR A 100 -1.61 7.22 -17.40
N THR A 101 -2.01 7.15 -16.12
CA THR A 101 -3.13 6.35 -15.65
C THR A 101 -4.28 7.25 -15.20
N GLU A 102 -5.48 6.99 -15.72
CA GLU A 102 -6.72 7.64 -15.31
C GLU A 102 -7.57 6.67 -14.48
N LEU A 103 -8.08 7.15 -13.34
CA LEU A 103 -8.99 6.43 -12.45
C LEU A 103 -10.31 7.18 -12.34
N ILE A 104 -11.42 6.51 -12.66
CA ILE A 104 -12.74 7.14 -12.69
C ILE A 104 -13.75 6.28 -11.89
N PRO A 105 -14.26 6.77 -10.76
CA PRO A 105 -13.84 7.97 -10.04
C PRO A 105 -12.49 7.79 -9.30
N ALA A 106 -11.73 8.88 -9.11
CA ALA A 106 -10.46 8.86 -8.38
C ALA A 106 -10.62 8.92 -6.85
N THR A 107 -11.76 9.41 -6.37
CA THR A 107 -12.14 9.42 -4.96
C THR A 107 -13.53 8.84 -4.82
N VAL A 108 -13.71 7.99 -3.82
CA VAL A 108 -14.97 7.29 -3.56
C VAL A 108 -15.37 7.45 -2.10
N LYS A 109 -16.68 7.49 -1.87
CA LYS A 109 -17.29 7.41 -0.54
C LYS A 109 -18.19 6.18 -0.52
N LEU A 110 -17.95 5.26 0.40
CA LEU A 110 -18.61 3.97 0.46
C LEU A 110 -19.30 3.79 1.81
N ALA A 111 -20.62 3.64 1.77
CA ALA A 111 -21.40 3.21 2.93
C ALA A 111 -21.00 1.77 3.37
N PRO A 112 -21.32 1.37 4.61
CA PRO A 112 -21.12 -0.02 5.06
C PRO A 112 -21.75 -1.02 4.09
N GLY A 113 -21.00 -2.05 3.69
CA GLY A 113 -21.46 -3.09 2.76
C GLY A 113 -21.59 -2.66 1.30
N ALA A 114 -21.38 -1.39 0.96
CA ALA A 114 -21.50 -0.89 -0.41
C ALA A 114 -20.30 -1.28 -1.28
N SER A 115 -20.52 -1.34 -2.59
CA SER A 115 -19.49 -1.55 -3.60
C SER A 115 -19.58 -0.51 -4.71
N VAL A 116 -18.45 -0.15 -5.30
CA VAL A 116 -18.35 0.78 -6.43
C VAL A 116 -17.39 0.21 -7.47
N PHE A 117 -17.69 0.44 -8.74
CA PHE A 117 -16.77 0.12 -9.83
C PHE A 117 -15.92 1.34 -10.18
N VAL A 118 -14.63 1.12 -10.30
CA VAL A 118 -13.66 2.11 -10.75
C VAL A 118 -13.15 1.69 -12.12
N ARG A 119 -13.26 2.61 -13.09
CA ARG A 119 -12.65 2.45 -14.40
C ARG A 119 -11.19 2.87 -14.32
N LEU A 120 -10.34 2.03 -14.86
CA LEU A 120 -8.90 2.24 -15.02
C LEU A 120 -8.63 2.42 -16.51
N LYS A 121 -7.86 3.44 -16.87
CA LYS A 121 -7.36 3.60 -18.23
C LYS A 121 -5.89 3.95 -18.21
N VAL A 122 -5.14 3.52 -19.22
CA VAL A 122 -3.71 3.81 -19.32
C VAL A 122 -3.40 4.29 -20.72
N LYS A 123 -2.75 5.44 -20.83
CA LYS A 123 -2.27 5.99 -22.10
C LYS A 123 -0.97 5.30 -22.50
N MET A 124 -0.97 4.65 -23.66
CA MET A 124 0.22 4.01 -24.22
C MET A 124 1.13 5.07 -24.86
N THR A 125 2.25 5.38 -24.20
CA THR A 125 3.20 6.41 -24.64
C THR A 125 4.50 5.81 -25.14
N ASN A 126 5.33 6.64 -25.80
CA ASN A 126 6.69 6.28 -26.20
C ASN A 126 7.63 5.98 -25.03
N ALA A 127 7.26 6.35 -23.79
CA ALA A 127 8.04 6.01 -22.60
C ALA A 127 7.93 4.53 -22.22
N LEU A 128 6.88 3.84 -22.68
CA LEU A 128 6.72 2.40 -22.49
C LEU A 128 7.49 1.64 -23.58
N MET A 129 8.35 0.71 -23.18
CA MET A 129 9.05 -0.17 -24.10
C MET A 129 8.10 -1.22 -24.69
N GLU A 130 8.33 -1.61 -25.94
CA GLU A 130 7.54 -2.65 -26.60
C GLU A 130 7.79 -4.00 -25.95
N ASN A 131 6.72 -4.79 -25.81
CA ASN A 131 6.74 -6.15 -25.26
C ASN A 131 7.33 -6.25 -23.83
N ARG A 132 7.44 -5.13 -23.12
CA ARG A 132 7.82 -5.08 -21.70
C ARG A 132 6.57 -5.00 -20.83
N ASP A 133 6.55 -5.83 -19.79
CA ASP A 133 5.55 -5.76 -18.74
C ASP A 133 5.94 -4.75 -17.68
N TYR A 134 5.02 -3.85 -17.37
CA TYR A 134 5.14 -2.93 -16.25
C TYR A 134 4.11 -3.31 -15.19
N ARG A 135 4.59 -3.61 -13.99
CA ARG A 135 3.72 -3.95 -12.86
C ARG A 135 3.34 -2.70 -12.09
N VAL A 136 2.05 -2.55 -11.85
CA VAL A 136 1.49 -1.38 -11.21
C VAL A 136 0.38 -1.80 -10.24
N ALA A 137 0.19 -1.02 -9.18
CA ALA A 137 -0.86 -1.21 -8.22
C ALA A 137 -1.66 0.08 -8.03
N VAL A 138 -2.97 -0.06 -7.89
CA VAL A 138 -3.84 1.00 -7.36
C VAL A 138 -4.04 0.73 -5.87
N LEU A 139 -3.68 1.70 -5.04
CA LEU A 139 -3.90 1.70 -3.60
C LEU A 139 -5.07 2.60 -3.25
N ALA A 140 -6.01 2.09 -2.46
CA ALA A 140 -7.09 2.89 -1.91
C ALA A 140 -6.74 3.37 -0.51
N SER A 141 -6.29 4.63 -0.39
CA SER A 141 -6.02 5.23 0.93
C SER A 141 -7.34 5.31 1.71
N GLY A 142 -7.39 4.81 2.95
CA GLY A 142 -8.63 4.73 3.75
C GLY A 142 -9.40 3.41 3.65
N LEU A 143 -9.07 2.52 2.70
CA LEU A 143 -9.56 1.13 2.64
C LEU A 143 -8.39 0.16 2.90
N PRO A 144 -8.17 -0.27 4.15
CA PRO A 144 -7.03 -1.13 4.47
C PRO A 144 -7.11 -2.47 3.72
N GLY A 145 -6.01 -2.87 3.09
CA GLY A 145 -5.87 -4.19 2.44
C GLY A 145 -6.43 -4.29 1.02
N GLN A 146 -6.91 -3.20 0.41
CA GLN A 146 -7.36 -3.20 -0.99
C GLN A 146 -6.31 -2.58 -1.90
N ALA A 147 -5.42 -3.44 -2.41
CA ALA A 147 -4.54 -3.13 -3.53
C ALA A 147 -5.05 -3.88 -4.78
N VAL A 148 -5.16 -3.17 -5.90
CA VAL A 148 -5.53 -3.76 -7.18
C VAL A 148 -4.33 -3.72 -8.10
N GLU A 149 -3.79 -4.89 -8.43
CA GLU A 149 -2.66 -5.02 -9.33
C GLU A 149 -3.12 -5.01 -10.78
N TYR A 150 -2.32 -4.37 -11.63
CA TYR A 150 -2.49 -4.40 -13.08
C TYR A 150 -1.13 -4.39 -13.76
N VAL A 151 -1.10 -4.96 -14.97
CA VAL A 151 0.09 -5.03 -15.81
C VAL A 151 -0.20 -4.26 -17.09
N VAL A 152 0.74 -3.41 -17.48
CA VAL A 152 0.69 -2.63 -18.71
C VAL A 152 1.73 -3.16 -19.68
N ARG A 153 1.33 -3.42 -20.93
CA ARG A 153 2.23 -3.80 -22.02
C ARG A 153 1.91 -3.02 -23.29
N ARG A 154 2.91 -2.34 -23.85
CA ARG A 154 2.80 -1.75 -25.19
C ARG A 154 3.16 -2.80 -26.24
N LEU A 155 2.29 -2.98 -27.22
CA LEU A 155 2.53 -3.84 -28.38
C LEU A 155 3.40 -3.11 -29.43
N PRO A 156 4.20 -3.85 -30.21
CA PRO A 156 4.88 -3.29 -31.37
C PRO A 156 3.87 -2.76 -32.39
N ALA A 157 4.30 -1.85 -33.26
CA ALA A 157 3.49 -1.47 -34.41
C ALA A 157 3.17 -2.72 -35.25
N ALA A 158 1.92 -2.88 -35.66
CA ALA A 158 1.54 -3.94 -36.58
C ALA A 158 2.38 -3.79 -37.86
N SER A 159 3.08 -4.87 -38.23
CA SER A 159 3.92 -4.96 -39.43
C SER A 159 3.09 -5.10 -40.68
#